data_AF-X1N5L5-F1
#
_entry.id   AF-X1N5L5-F1
#
_cell.length_a   1.000
_cell.length_b   1.000
_cell.length_c   1.000
_cell.angle_alpha   90.00
_cell.angle_beta   90.00
_cell.angle_gamma   90.00
#
_symmetry.space_group_name_H-M   'P 1'
#
loop_
_entity.id
_entity.type
_entity.pdbx_description
1 polymer ?
#
loop_
_entity_poly.entity_id
_entity_poly.type
_entity_poly.pdbx_seq_one_letter_code
_entity_poly.pdbx_strand_id
1 'polypeptide(L)'
;MLGQNQTMPEVSLDWMILLMLFLISVGLVYFMLMSRSRTRGATRELEARERFSLLLKQRTRPTPAPKKLKKALGRAVKAIERAAKARRAVVRVRLDPSVELRAETPDVISLRMPAGKGEWVVLHKSLERARIKKVKKVARGYEVHLVIHRG
;
A
#
# COMPACT_ATOMS: atom_id res chain seq x y z
N MET A 1 -34.34 56.03 38.37
CA MET A 1 -33.58 54.89 38.91
C MET A 1 -34.54 53.74 39.12
N LEU A 2 -34.53 52.74 38.23
CA LEU A 2 -35.28 51.50 38.41
C LEU A 2 -34.26 50.39 38.57
N GLY A 3 -34.14 49.88 39.79
CA GLY A 3 -33.23 48.79 40.13
C GLY A 3 -33.67 47.51 39.43
N GLN A 4 -32.81 47.00 38.56
CA GLN A 4 -32.88 45.61 38.11
C GLN A 4 -32.61 44.71 39.32
N ASN A 5 -33.65 44.15 39.91
CA ASN A 5 -33.51 42.94 40.71
C ASN A 5 -33.34 41.77 39.74
N GLN A 6 -32.08 41.46 39.42
CA GLN A 6 -31.73 40.21 38.77
C GLN A 6 -31.95 39.08 39.78
N THR A 7 -33.07 38.38 39.67
CA THR A 7 -33.26 37.09 40.33
C THR A 7 -32.30 36.10 39.69
N MET A 8 -31.23 35.73 40.40
CA MET A 8 -30.41 34.59 40.00
C MET A 8 -31.30 33.34 40.02
N PRO A 9 -31.39 32.55 38.94
CA PRO A 9 -32.17 31.33 38.96
C PRO A 9 -31.50 30.36 39.92
N GLU A 10 -32.17 30.08 41.06
CA GLU A 10 -31.78 28.99 41.95
C GLU A 10 -31.86 27.68 41.15
N VAL A 11 -30.70 27.13 40.81
CA VAL A 11 -30.63 25.83 40.16
C VAL A 11 -31.04 24.80 41.21
N SER A 12 -32.28 24.31 41.14
CA SER A 12 -32.73 23.27 42.05
C SER A 12 -31.88 22.01 41.89
N LEU A 13 -31.70 21.27 42.98
CA LEU A 13 -30.95 20.00 43.00
C LEU A 13 -31.45 19.06 41.89
N ASP A 14 -32.77 19.07 41.64
CA ASP A 14 -33.43 18.29 40.60
C ASP A 14 -32.96 18.66 39.18
N TRP A 15 -32.72 19.94 38.91
CA TRP A 15 -32.16 20.39 37.64
C TRP A 15 -30.71 19.92 37.46
N MET A 16 -29.90 19.92 38.52
CA MET A 16 -28.55 19.36 38.46
C MET A 16 -28.56 17.86 38.21
N ILE A 17 -29.47 17.12 38.87
CA ILE A 17 -29.61 15.66 38.69
C ILE A 17 -30.04 15.33 37.25
N LEU A 18 -31.03 16.05 36.71
CA LEU A 18 -31.48 15.89 35.33
C LEU A 18 -30.36 16.18 34.32
N LEU A 19 -29.60 17.25 34.54
CA LEU A 19 -28.45 17.59 33.70
C LEU A 19 -27.37 16.50 33.76
N MET A 20 -27.10 15.95 34.94
CA MET A 20 -26.10 14.91 35.10
C MET A 20 -26.50 13.60 34.40
N LEU A 21 -27.76 13.19 34.56
CA LEU A 21 -28.33 12.03 33.87
C LEU A 21 -28.29 12.21 32.34
N PHE A 22 -28.60 13.42 31.87
CA PHE A 22 -28.53 13.76 30.45
C PHE A 22 -27.09 13.61 29.93
N LEU A 23 -26.09 14.16 30.63
CA LEU A 23 -24.69 14.06 30.22
C LEU A 23 -24.18 12.61 30.20
N ILE A 24 -24.54 11.80 31.20
CA ILE A 24 -24.18 10.37 31.25
C ILE A 24 -24.80 9.61 30.06
N SER A 25 -26.07 9.90 29.74
CA SER A 25 -26.76 9.27 28.60
C SER A 25 -26.10 9.60 27.26
N VAL A 26 -25.71 10.87 27.06
CA VAL A 26 -25.03 11.33 25.84
C VAL A 26 -23.63 10.71 25.74
N GLY A 27 -22.90 10.61 26.85
CA GLY A 27 -21.59 9.94 26.92
C GLY A 27 -21.66 8.46 26.54
N LEU A 28 -22.69 7.74 27.02
CA LEU A 28 -22.92 6.33 26.68
C LEU A 28 -23.22 6.13 25.19
N VAL A 29 -24.08 6.98 24.60
CA VAL A 29 -24.39 6.93 23.17
C VAL A 29 -23.13 7.20 22.34
N TYR A 30 -22.33 8.20 22.73
CA TYR A 30 -21.07 8.52 22.05
C TYR A 30 -20.07 7.36 22.12
N PHE A 31 -19.91 6.74 23.29
CA PHE A 31 -19.04 5.58 23.48
C PHE A 31 -19.50 4.36 22.67
N MET A 32 -20.81 4.09 22.60
CA MET A 32 -21.36 3.02 21.75
C MET A 32 -21.13 3.28 20.26
N LEU A 33 -21.28 4.53 19.80
CA LEU A 33 -21.00 4.88 18.40
C LEU A 33 -19.52 4.73 18.06
N MET A 34 -18.63 5.10 18.98
CA MET A 34 -17.18 5.02 18.78
C MET A 34 -16.65 3.57 18.86
N SER A 35 -17.22 2.72 19.73
CA SER A 35 -16.88 1.30 19.77
C SER A 35 -17.36 0.55 18.52
N ARG A 36 -18.54 0.93 17.98
CA ARG A 36 -19.10 0.38 16.74
C ARG A 36 -18.31 0.80 15.49
N SER A 37 -17.64 1.95 15.50
CA SER A 37 -16.79 2.38 14.38
C SER A 37 -15.42 1.70 14.38
N ARG A 38 -14.82 1.47 15.57
CA ARG A 38 -13.55 0.73 15.71
C ARG A 38 -13.66 -0.73 15.27
N THR A 39 -14.76 -1.40 15.59
CA THR A 39 -14.99 -2.81 15.17
C THR A 39 -15.23 -2.94 13.66
N ARG A 40 -15.87 -1.95 13.02
CA ARG A 40 -16.04 -1.90 11.55
C ARG A 40 -14.76 -1.59 10.78
N GLY A 41 -13.79 -0.89 11.38
CA GLY A 41 -12.48 -0.63 10.77
C GLY A 41 -11.63 -1.90 10.67
N ALA A 42 -11.58 -2.68 11.75
CA ALA A 42 -10.79 -3.91 11.82
C ALA A 42 -11.33 -5.03 10.89
N THR A 43 -12.66 -5.15 10.73
CA THR A 43 -13.25 -6.12 9.80
C THR A 43 -13.12 -5.71 8.34
N ARG A 44 -13.11 -4.40 8.02
CA ARG A 44 -12.85 -3.92 6.65
C ARG A 44 -11.43 -4.19 6.17
N GLU A 45 -10.43 -4.12 7.03
CA GLU A 45 -9.05 -4.52 6.67
C GLU A 45 -8.92 -6.02 6.41
N LEU A 46 -9.60 -6.86 7.19
CA LEU A 46 -9.62 -8.31 6.99
C LEU A 46 -10.38 -8.70 5.72
N GLU A 47 -11.57 -8.14 5.48
CA GLU A 47 -12.32 -8.37 4.24
C GLU A 47 -11.58 -7.87 3.00
N ALA A 48 -10.86 -6.74 3.08
CA ALA A 48 -10.03 -6.28 1.98
C ALA A 48 -8.93 -7.29 1.65
N ARG A 49 -8.23 -7.81 2.66
CA ARG A 49 -7.18 -8.84 2.49
C ARG A 49 -7.75 -10.14 1.91
N GLU A 50 -8.91 -10.59 2.37
CA GLU A 50 -9.55 -11.80 1.83
C GLU A 50 -10.04 -11.60 0.39
N ARG A 51 -10.64 -10.46 0.06
CA ARG A 51 -11.05 -10.14 -1.31
C ARG A 51 -9.85 -10.03 -2.27
N PHE A 52 -8.72 -9.47 -1.84
CA PHE A 52 -7.48 -9.50 -2.61
C PHE A 52 -6.98 -10.94 -2.83
N SER A 53 -7.07 -11.80 -1.82
CA SER A 53 -6.66 -13.21 -1.94
C SER A 53 -7.55 -14.02 -2.89
N LEU A 54 -8.86 -13.74 -2.92
CA LEU A 54 -9.82 -14.39 -3.82
C LEU A 54 -9.63 -13.91 -5.27
N LEU A 55 -9.41 -12.60 -5.48
CA LEU A 55 -9.09 -12.05 -6.81
C LEU A 55 -7.75 -12.59 -7.34
N LEU A 56 -6.77 -12.84 -6.46
CA LEU A 56 -5.52 -13.50 -6.82
C LEU A 56 -5.71 -14.98 -7.20
N LYS A 57 -6.56 -15.72 -6.46
CA LYS A 57 -6.84 -17.14 -6.75
C LYS A 57 -7.62 -17.35 -8.05
N GLN A 58 -8.53 -16.45 -8.40
CA GLN A 58 -9.41 -16.61 -9.57
C GLN A 58 -8.72 -16.30 -10.91
N ARG A 59 -7.61 -15.55 -10.91
CA ARG A 59 -6.78 -15.31 -12.12
C ARG A 59 -5.70 -16.36 -12.38
N THR A 60 -5.46 -17.28 -11.46
CA THR A 60 -4.49 -18.37 -11.64
C THR A 60 -5.15 -19.60 -12.27
N ARG A 61 -5.47 -19.53 -13.57
CA ARG A 61 -5.06 -20.65 -14.43
C ARG A 61 -3.57 -20.45 -14.63
N PRO A 62 -2.70 -21.26 -14.01
CA PRO A 62 -1.27 -21.06 -14.12
C PRO A 62 -0.87 -21.52 -15.51
N THR A 63 -0.96 -20.65 -16.51
CA THR A 63 -0.07 -20.78 -17.66
C THR A 63 1.33 -20.71 -17.05
N PRO A 64 2.11 -21.81 -17.05
CA PRO A 64 3.38 -21.82 -16.34
C PRO A 64 4.23 -20.68 -16.89
N ALA A 65 4.57 -19.73 -16.01
CA ALA A 65 5.38 -18.58 -16.41
C ALA A 65 6.61 -19.11 -17.14
N PRO A 66 6.88 -18.67 -18.38
CA PRO A 66 7.91 -19.28 -19.20
C PRO A 66 9.23 -19.26 -18.44
N LYS A 67 9.89 -20.42 -18.32
CA LYS A 67 11.15 -20.59 -17.55
C LYS A 67 12.18 -19.51 -17.92
N LYS A 68 12.15 -19.05 -19.17
CA LYS A 68 12.94 -17.92 -19.70
C LYS A 68 12.70 -16.60 -18.93
N LEU A 69 11.44 -16.23 -18.68
CA LEU A 69 11.07 -15.01 -17.96
C LEU A 69 11.50 -15.05 -16.49
N LYS A 70 11.28 -16.19 -15.82
CA LYS A 70 11.75 -16.39 -14.43
C LYS A 70 13.27 -16.28 -14.32
N LYS A 71 14.01 -16.85 -15.29
CA LYS A 71 15.48 -16.75 -15.36
C LYS A 71 15.95 -15.34 -15.70
N ALA A 72 15.23 -14.59 -16.54
CA ALA A 72 15.52 -13.19 -16.83
C ALA A 72 15.30 -12.30 -15.58
N LEU A 73 14.22 -12.53 -14.84
CA LEU A 73 13.93 -11.85 -13.57
C LEU A 73 15.02 -12.09 -12.53
N GLY A 74 15.39 -13.35 -12.30
CA GLY A 74 16.46 -13.67 -11.36
C GLY A 74 17.80 -13.00 -11.73
N ARG A 75 18.12 -12.88 -13.02
CA ARG A 75 19.32 -12.18 -13.50
C ARG A 75 19.23 -10.67 -13.26
N ALA A 76 18.09 -10.05 -13.58
CA ALA A 76 17.85 -8.63 -13.37
C ALA A 76 17.94 -8.25 -11.88
N VAL A 77 17.25 -9.00 -11.02
CA VAL A 77 17.26 -8.83 -9.56
C VAL A 77 18.68 -8.93 -9.01
N LYS A 78 19.41 -10.00 -9.34
CA LYS A 78 20.79 -10.17 -8.88
C LYS A 78 21.70 -9.03 -9.35
N ALA A 79 21.53 -8.54 -10.58
CA ALA A 79 22.31 -7.41 -11.09
C ALA A 79 22.01 -6.12 -10.32
N ILE A 80 20.73 -5.85 -10.04
CA ILE A 80 20.28 -4.69 -9.27
C ILE A 80 20.77 -4.76 -7.82
N GLU A 81 20.63 -5.89 -7.15
CA GLU A 81 21.11 -6.08 -5.77
C GLU A 81 22.62 -5.95 -5.67
N ARG A 82 23.38 -6.51 -6.62
CA ARG A 82 24.84 -6.34 -6.68
C ARG A 82 25.22 -4.87 -6.90
N ALA A 83 24.52 -4.17 -7.78
CA ALA A 83 24.75 -2.75 -8.02
C ALA A 83 24.44 -1.90 -6.77
N ALA A 84 23.35 -2.20 -6.07
CA ALA A 84 23.01 -1.56 -4.81
C ALA A 84 24.07 -1.80 -3.73
N LYS A 85 24.53 -3.06 -3.56
CA LYS A 85 25.62 -3.39 -2.63
C LYS A 85 26.93 -2.66 -2.98
N ALA A 86 27.22 -2.53 -4.28
CA ALA A 86 28.38 -1.80 -4.78
C ALA A 86 28.18 -0.28 -4.84
N ARG A 87 27.06 0.26 -4.31
CA ARG A 87 26.68 1.68 -4.33
C ARG A 87 26.75 2.31 -5.73
N ARG A 88 26.39 1.53 -6.77
CA ARG A 88 26.31 2.02 -8.16
C ARG A 88 24.92 2.62 -8.41
N ALA A 89 24.91 3.86 -8.89
CA ALA A 89 23.67 4.61 -9.09
C ALA A 89 22.86 4.11 -10.29
N VAL A 90 23.52 3.45 -11.25
CA VAL A 90 22.91 2.98 -12.48
C VAL A 90 23.38 1.56 -12.76
N VAL A 91 22.43 0.68 -13.10
CA VAL A 91 22.72 -0.67 -13.58
C VAL A 91 22.08 -0.88 -14.95
N ARG A 92 22.88 -1.44 -15.87
CA ARG A 92 22.40 -1.85 -17.19
C ARG A 92 22.01 -3.32 -17.15
N VAL A 93 20.75 -3.60 -17.43
CA VAL A 93 20.22 -4.96 -17.52
C VAL A 93 19.92 -5.26 -18.98
N ARG A 94 20.59 -6.27 -19.53
CA ARG A 94 20.28 -6.81 -20.86
C ARG A 94 19.10 -7.77 -20.74
N LEU A 95 18.01 -7.44 -21.40
CA LEU A 95 16.79 -8.25 -21.47
C LEU A 95 16.45 -8.48 -22.93
N ASP A 96 15.78 -9.59 -23.21
CA ASP A 96 15.25 -9.87 -24.55
C ASP A 96 14.31 -8.73 -25.00
N PRO A 97 14.28 -8.38 -26.29
CA PRO A 97 13.47 -7.28 -26.81
C PRO A 97 11.96 -7.51 -26.62
N SER A 98 11.54 -8.75 -26.48
CA SER A 98 10.17 -9.15 -26.17
C SER A 98 9.79 -8.97 -24.69
N VAL A 99 10.71 -8.54 -23.84
CA VAL A 99 10.51 -8.41 -22.39
C VAL A 99 10.56 -6.94 -21.97
N GLU A 100 9.52 -6.52 -21.26
CA GLU A 100 9.45 -5.20 -20.65
C GLU A 100 9.83 -5.25 -19.19
N LEU A 101 10.77 -4.39 -18.76
CA LEU A 101 11.09 -4.16 -17.36
C LEU A 101 10.43 -2.86 -16.91
N ARG A 102 9.64 -2.91 -15.83
CA ARG A 102 9.11 -1.73 -15.16
C ARG A 102 9.36 -1.78 -13.66
N ALA A 103 9.40 -0.61 -13.04
CA ALA A 103 9.29 -0.46 -11.60
C ALA A 103 7.83 -0.16 -11.28
N GLU A 104 7.19 -1.01 -10.48
CA GLU A 104 5.81 -0.80 -10.02
C GLU A 104 5.80 0.09 -8.78
N THR A 105 6.77 -0.12 -7.89
CA THR A 105 7.03 0.71 -6.71
C THR A 105 8.55 0.93 -6.59
N PRO A 106 9.04 1.81 -5.69
CA PRO A 106 10.47 1.99 -5.49
C PRO A 106 11.21 0.71 -5.12
N ASP A 107 10.55 -0.27 -4.52
CA ASP A 107 11.12 -1.54 -4.05
C ASP A 107 10.69 -2.74 -4.89
N VAL A 108 9.79 -2.59 -5.88
CA VAL A 108 9.27 -3.71 -6.68
C VAL A 108 9.50 -3.50 -8.17
N ILE A 109 10.09 -4.52 -8.81
CA ILE A 109 10.18 -4.62 -10.27
C ILE A 109 9.19 -5.62 -10.82
N SER A 110 8.70 -5.33 -12.03
CA SER A 110 7.94 -6.25 -12.85
C SER A 110 8.66 -6.52 -14.17
N LEU A 111 8.63 -7.78 -14.61
CA LEU A 111 8.97 -8.18 -15.97
C LEU A 111 7.72 -8.68 -16.67
N ARG A 112 7.46 -8.16 -17.87
CA ARG A 112 6.28 -8.44 -18.68
C ARG A 112 6.73 -9.06 -19.99
N MET A 113 6.07 -10.13 -20.42
CA MET A 113 6.32 -10.76 -21.72
C MET A 113 4.97 -11.09 -22.36
N PRO A 114 4.80 -10.91 -23.68
CA PRO A 114 3.58 -11.30 -24.37
C PRO A 114 3.42 -12.83 -24.33
N ALA A 115 2.25 -13.30 -23.90
CA ALA A 115 1.89 -14.71 -23.77
C ALA A 115 1.22 -15.30 -25.02
N GLY A 116 0.91 -14.44 -26.01
CA GLY A 116 0.01 -14.75 -27.13
C GLY A 116 -1.42 -14.27 -26.85
N LYS A 117 -2.24 -14.11 -27.91
CA LYS A 117 -3.65 -13.64 -27.84
C LYS A 117 -3.88 -12.34 -27.06
N GLY A 118 -2.92 -11.40 -27.09
CA GLY A 118 -3.04 -10.11 -26.39
C GLY A 118 -2.86 -10.18 -24.86
N GLU A 119 -2.58 -11.36 -24.31
CA GLU A 119 -2.32 -11.53 -22.87
C GLU A 119 -0.83 -11.28 -22.55
N TRP A 120 -0.58 -10.69 -21.39
CA TRP A 120 0.76 -10.42 -20.88
C TRP A 120 1.04 -11.30 -19.66
N VAL A 121 2.12 -12.08 -19.69
CA VAL A 121 2.65 -12.72 -18.48
C VAL A 121 3.47 -11.68 -17.72
N VAL A 122 3.05 -11.34 -16.51
CA VAL A 122 3.77 -10.42 -15.63
C VAL A 122 4.33 -11.19 -14.44
N LEU A 123 5.61 -11.01 -14.16
CA LEU A 123 6.25 -11.49 -12.94
C LEU A 123 6.73 -10.32 -12.11
N HIS A 124 6.40 -10.34 -10.83
CA HIS A 124 6.79 -9.33 -9.86
C HIS A 124 7.88 -9.86 -8.93
N LYS A 125 8.80 -8.99 -8.51
CA LYS A 125 9.76 -9.29 -7.45
C LYS A 125 10.08 -8.03 -6.66
N SER A 126 9.98 -8.15 -5.34
CA SER A 126 10.45 -7.13 -4.39
C SER A 126 11.98 -7.23 -4.22
N LEU A 127 12.60 -6.07 -4.03
CA LEU A 127 14.03 -5.86 -3.82
C LEU A 127 14.24 -5.41 -2.37
N GLU A 128 14.87 -6.25 -1.56
CA GLU A 128 15.02 -5.97 -0.13
C GLU A 128 16.07 -4.87 0.16
N ARG A 129 17.06 -4.71 -0.72
CA ARG A 129 18.26 -3.89 -0.47
C ARG A 129 18.49 -2.78 -1.50
N ALA A 130 17.51 -2.54 -2.37
CA ALA A 130 17.65 -1.56 -3.44
C ALA A 130 16.34 -0.80 -3.61
N ARG A 131 16.43 0.53 -3.70
CA ARG A 131 15.31 1.37 -4.12
C ARG A 131 15.57 1.88 -5.53
N ILE A 132 14.58 1.77 -6.40
CA ILE A 132 14.61 2.18 -7.79
C ILE A 132 14.00 3.58 -7.87
N LYS A 133 14.76 4.48 -8.48
CA LYS A 133 14.32 5.83 -8.81
C LYS A 133 13.60 5.86 -10.16
N LYS A 134 14.16 5.18 -11.17
CA LYS A 134 13.67 5.23 -12.55
C LYS A 134 14.17 4.02 -13.34
N VAL A 135 13.34 3.54 -14.26
CA VAL A 135 13.74 2.59 -15.30
C VAL A 135 13.66 3.28 -16.65
N LYS A 136 14.73 3.21 -17.45
CA LYS A 136 14.82 3.80 -18.79
C LYS A 136 15.13 2.70 -19.80
N LYS A 137 14.37 2.63 -20.89
CA LYS A 137 14.66 1.74 -22.02
C LYS A 137 15.82 2.30 -22.83
N VAL A 138 16.78 1.45 -23.18
CA VAL A 138 17.96 1.78 -23.99
C VAL A 138 18.12 0.77 -25.13
N ALA A 139 18.91 1.09 -26.15
CA ALA A 139 19.07 0.26 -27.35
C ALA A 139 19.43 -1.21 -27.07
N ARG A 140 20.11 -1.51 -25.95
CA ARG A 140 20.55 -2.86 -25.56
C ARG A 140 19.88 -3.39 -24.28
N GLY A 141 18.69 -2.90 -23.93
CA GLY A 141 17.93 -3.36 -22.75
C GLY A 141 17.41 -2.20 -21.90
N TYR A 142 17.73 -2.20 -20.61
CA TYR A 142 17.22 -1.22 -19.66
C TYR A 142 18.31 -0.68 -18.74
N GLU A 143 18.27 0.62 -18.48
CA GLU A 143 19.01 1.28 -17.41
C GLU A 143 18.09 1.46 -16.20
N VAL A 144 18.47 0.87 -15.07
CA VAL A 144 17.77 1.02 -13.80
C VAL A 144 18.59 1.96 -12.93
N HIS A 145 18.00 3.10 -12.59
CA HIS A 145 18.57 4.09 -11.69
C HIS A 145 18.16 3.74 -10.27
N LEU A 146 19.16 3.57 -9.40
CA LEU A 146 18.99 3.23 -7.99
C LEU A 146 19.15 4.47 -7.12
N VAL A 147 18.39 4.54 -6.04
CA VAL A 147 18.59 5.50 -4.96
C VAL A 147 19.74 5.00 -4.10
N ILE A 148 20.86 5.71 -4.12
CA ILE A 148 21.96 5.45 -3.19
C ILE A 148 21.69 6.28 -1.95
N HIS A 149 21.42 5.61 -0.82
CA HIS A 149 21.49 6.29 0.48
C HIS A 149 22.97 6.50 0.81
N ARG A 150 23.40 7.77 0.83
CA ARG A 150 24.64 8.17 1.51
C ARG A 150 24.35 8.01 3.00
N GLY A 151 24.90 6.96 3.59
CA GLY A 151 25.05 6.88 5.04
C GLY A 151 26.13 7.84 5.50
#